data_AF-A0A7C0TXP7-F1
#
_entry.id   AF-A0A7C0TXP7-F1
#
_cell.length_a   1.000
_cell.length_b   1.000
_cell.length_c   1.000
_cell.angle_alpha   90.00
_cell.angle_beta   90.00
_cell.angle_gamma   90.00
#
_symmetry.space_group_name_H-M   'P 1'
#
loop_
_entity.id
_entity.type
_entity.pdbx_description
1 polymer ?
#
loop_
_entity_poly.entity_id
_entity_poly.type
_entity_poly.pdbx_seq_one_letter_code
_entity_poly.pdbx_strand_id
1 'polypeptide(L)'
;MRLSYLKTSALITLLLLTLYSPITHVARAEDIKVQEIDFCYYGIYGYIKYPEETHPGSFITISVLVVAGVDLYLNYFNMTVYAFIGEGWSRLYKATLISNLSMDEGDYVLKDISIYVPKQASG
;
A
#
# COMPACT_ATOMS: atom_id res chain seq x y z
N MET A 1 0.29 43.42 11.33
CA MET A 1 -0.93 42.77 11.84
C MET A 1 -1.64 42.13 10.64
N ARG A 2 -1.10 41.02 10.12
CA ARG A 2 -1.69 39.67 10.14
C ARG A 2 -3.21 39.64 9.93
N LEU A 3 -3.64 39.38 8.70
CA LEU A 3 -4.70 38.40 8.46
C LEU A 3 -4.17 37.39 7.44
N SER A 4 -4.11 36.16 7.92
CA SER A 4 -3.41 35.03 7.35
C SER A 4 -4.43 33.93 7.08
N TYR A 5 -4.22 33.17 6.00
CA TYR A 5 -4.76 31.84 5.77
C TYR A 5 -6.29 31.73 5.67
N LEU A 6 -6.82 31.96 4.46
CA LEU A 6 -8.15 31.49 4.10
C LEU A 6 -8.13 30.84 2.71
N LYS A 7 -7.63 29.60 2.66
CA LYS A 7 -7.96 28.57 1.65
C LYS A 7 -7.51 27.17 2.11
N THR A 8 -7.59 26.92 3.43
CA THR A 8 -7.28 25.63 4.07
C THR A 8 -8.51 25.17 4.85
N SER A 9 -9.69 25.31 4.27
CA SER A 9 -10.98 25.14 4.97
C SER A 9 -11.97 24.26 4.21
N ALA A 10 -11.44 23.24 3.51
CA ALA A 10 -12.22 22.08 3.08
C ALA A 10 -11.74 20.76 3.73
N LEU A 11 -10.61 20.77 4.46
CA LEU A 11 -10.01 19.55 5.03
C LEU A 11 -10.34 19.30 6.51
N ILE A 12 -11.05 20.22 7.20
CA ILE A 12 -11.34 20.08 8.64
C ILE A 12 -12.75 19.52 8.91
N THR A 13 -13.64 19.54 7.92
CA THR A 13 -15.05 19.14 8.14
C THR A 13 -15.27 17.63 8.24
N LEU A 14 -14.31 16.79 7.78
CA LEU A 14 -14.46 15.33 7.86
C LEU A 14 -14.01 14.72 9.20
N LEU A 15 -13.33 15.47 10.06
CA LEU A 15 -12.70 14.93 11.27
C LEU A 15 -13.60 14.95 12.51
N LEU A 16 -14.75 15.65 12.49
CA LEU A 16 -15.56 15.88 13.69
C LEU A 16 -16.89 15.10 13.76
N LEU A 17 -17.27 14.37 12.71
CA LEU A 17 -18.53 13.59 12.70
C LEU A 17 -18.42 12.16 13.24
N THR A 18 -17.22 11.68 13.57
CA THR A 18 -17.01 10.32 14.12
C THR A 18 -16.84 10.30 15.65
N LEU A 19 -16.85 11.44 16.32
CA LEU A 19 -16.59 11.56 17.76
C LEU A 19 -17.82 11.33 18.68
N TYR A 20 -18.98 10.94 18.14
CA TYR A 20 -20.19 10.73 18.94
C TYR A 20 -21.01 9.50 18.51
N SER A 21 -20.38 8.33 18.51
CA SER A 21 -21.11 7.08 18.72
C SER A 21 -20.36 6.21 19.73
N PRO A 22 -20.91 5.97 20.94
CA PRO A 22 -20.31 5.10 21.93
C PRO A 22 -20.61 3.65 21.55
N ILE A 23 -20.01 3.21 20.45
CA ILE A 23 -19.81 1.79 20.17
C ILE A 23 -18.32 1.66 19.92
N THR A 24 -17.54 1.59 20.99
CA THR A 24 -16.16 1.14 20.92
C THR A 24 -16.17 -0.34 20.56
N HIS A 25 -16.46 -0.68 19.29
CA HIS A 25 -15.78 -1.81 18.69
C HIS A 25 -14.35 -1.34 18.54
N VAL A 26 -13.55 -1.63 19.56
CA VAL A 26 -12.10 -1.62 19.43
C VAL A 26 -11.84 -2.71 18.39
N ALA A 27 -11.75 -2.33 17.11
CA ALA A 27 -11.26 -3.23 16.08
C ALA A 27 -9.89 -3.69 16.58
N ARG A 28 -9.81 -4.95 16.99
CA ARG A 28 -8.52 -5.51 17.37
C ARG A 28 -7.68 -5.55 16.10
N ALA A 29 -6.36 -5.46 16.23
CA ALA A 29 -5.47 -5.63 15.08
C ALA A 29 -5.70 -6.97 14.34
N GLU A 30 -6.31 -7.93 15.04
CA GLU A 30 -6.81 -9.22 14.55
C GLU A 30 -7.93 -9.09 13.50
N ASP A 31 -8.72 -8.01 13.57
CA ASP A 31 -9.91 -7.77 12.74
C ASP A 31 -9.59 -7.01 11.44
N ILE A 32 -8.42 -6.38 11.35
CA ILE A 32 -7.99 -5.60 10.18
C ILE A 32 -7.00 -6.43 9.36
N LYS A 33 -7.53 -7.42 8.63
CA LYS A 33 -6.78 -8.10 7.57
C LYS A 33 -6.86 -7.28 6.29
N VAL A 34 -5.96 -6.30 6.12
CA VAL A 34 -5.80 -5.64 4.81
C VAL A 34 -5.11 -6.62 3.87
N GLN A 35 -5.91 -7.39 3.14
CA GLN A 35 -5.40 -8.33 2.15
C GLN A 35 -5.14 -7.64 0.81
N GLU A 36 -5.82 -6.53 0.54
CA GLU A 36 -5.73 -5.81 -0.73
C GLU A 36 -5.64 -4.32 -0.45
N ILE A 37 -4.72 -3.65 -1.14
CA ILE A 37 -4.55 -2.21 -1.10
C ILE A 37 -4.70 -1.71 -2.53
N ASP A 38 -5.82 -1.07 -2.80
CA ASP A 38 -6.04 -0.37 -4.06
C ASP A 38 -5.25 0.93 -4.11
N PHE A 39 -4.74 1.27 -5.29
CA PHE A 39 -4.11 2.55 -5.56
C PHE A 39 -4.60 3.16 -6.87
N CYS A 40 -4.62 4.48 -6.93
CA CYS A 40 -4.87 5.25 -8.14
C CYS A 40 -4.03 6.53 -8.09
N TYR A 41 -3.20 6.75 -9.10
CA TYR A 41 -2.26 7.86 -9.17
C TYR A 41 -1.90 8.19 -10.62
N TYR A 42 -2.15 9.43 -11.05
CA TYR A 42 -1.74 9.98 -12.36
C TYR A 42 -2.03 9.05 -13.56
N GLY A 43 -3.28 8.58 -13.67
CA GLY A 43 -3.69 7.73 -14.79
C GLY A 43 -3.26 6.27 -14.68
N ILE A 44 -2.71 5.86 -13.54
CA ILE A 44 -2.41 4.46 -13.21
C ILE A 44 -3.31 4.05 -12.06
N TYR A 45 -3.91 2.87 -12.12
CA TYR A 45 -4.63 2.27 -10.99
C TYR A 45 -4.29 0.79 -10.85
N GLY A 46 -4.67 0.17 -9.75
CA GLY A 46 -4.40 -1.24 -9.52
C GLY A 46 -4.45 -1.59 -8.05
N TYR A 47 -3.89 -2.76 -7.70
CA TYR A 47 -3.90 -3.25 -6.33
C TYR A 47 -2.59 -3.94 -5.95
N ILE A 48 -2.33 -3.99 -4.65
CA ILE A 48 -1.34 -4.87 -4.03
C ILE A 48 -2.09 -5.86 -3.15
N LYS A 49 -1.97 -7.15 -3.44
CA LYS A 49 -2.62 -8.23 -2.71
C LYS A 49 -1.61 -9.05 -1.90
N TYR A 50 -1.80 -9.07 -0.59
CA TYR A 50 -1.06 -9.85 0.38
C TYR A 50 -1.72 -11.22 0.60
N PRO A 51 -0.97 -12.23 1.07
CA PRO A 51 -1.59 -13.50 1.46
C PRO A 51 -2.47 -13.31 2.70
N GLU A 52 -3.44 -14.20 2.87
CA GLU A 52 -4.34 -14.20 4.04
C GLU A 52 -3.61 -14.40 5.37
N GLU A 53 -2.50 -15.14 5.33
CA GLU A 53 -1.67 -15.44 6.49
C GLU A 53 -0.18 -15.34 6.14
N THR A 54 0.60 -14.94 7.14
CA THR A 54 2.06 -14.83 7.04
C THR A 54 2.68 -15.43 8.29
N HIS A 55 3.61 -16.37 8.09
CA HIS A 55 4.26 -17.08 9.19
C HIS A 55 5.78 -16.81 9.18
N PRO A 56 6.42 -16.57 10.34
CA PRO A 56 7.87 -16.43 10.39
C PRO A 56 8.58 -17.70 9.89
N GLY A 57 9.53 -17.52 8.98
CA GLY A 57 10.27 -18.59 8.33
C GLY A 57 9.60 -19.21 7.10
N SER A 58 8.50 -18.63 6.60
CA SER A 58 7.87 -19.05 5.34
C SER A 58 8.17 -18.08 4.20
N PHE A 59 7.88 -18.53 2.98
CA PHE A 59 7.73 -17.64 1.84
C PHE A 59 6.28 -17.18 1.75
N ILE A 60 6.09 -15.93 1.36
CA ILE A 60 4.80 -15.34 1.01
C ILE A 60 4.81 -14.91 -0.46
N THR A 61 3.64 -14.90 -1.09
CA THR A 61 3.46 -14.35 -2.43
C THR A 61 2.62 -13.08 -2.33
N ILE A 62 3.13 -11.99 -2.90
CA ILE A 62 2.41 -10.73 -3.03
C ILE A 62 2.14 -10.51 -4.52
N SER A 63 0.89 -10.28 -4.87
CA SER A 63 0.48 -9.95 -6.24
C SER A 63 0.32 -8.45 -6.40
N VAL A 64 0.89 -7.89 -7.45
CA VAL A 64 0.79 -6.46 -7.78
C VAL A 64 0.20 -6.33 -9.17
N LEU A 65 -0.98 -5.73 -9.28
CA LEU A 65 -1.60 -5.36 -10.54
C LEU A 65 -1.40 -3.86 -10.77
N VAL A 66 -0.93 -3.49 -11.95
CA VAL A 66 -0.81 -2.11 -12.43
C VAL A 66 -1.58 -2.02 -13.74
N VAL A 67 -2.52 -1.09 -13.84
CA VAL A 67 -3.37 -0.85 -15.01
C VAL A 67 -3.21 0.59 -15.45
N ALA A 68 -3.03 0.81 -16.75
CA ALA A 68 -3.03 2.13 -17.36
C ALA A 68 -4.48 2.55 -17.61
N GLY A 69 -4.91 3.66 -17.01
CA GLY A 69 -6.21 4.29 -17.26
C GLY A 69 -6.18 5.34 -18.37
N VAL A 70 -5.01 5.62 -18.93
CA VAL A 70 -4.74 6.45 -20.10
C VAL A 70 -3.45 5.96 -20.75
N ASP A 71 -3.23 6.30 -22.02
CA ASP A 71 -1.94 6.07 -22.68
C ASP A 71 -0.81 6.75 -21.90
N LEU A 72 0.21 5.99 -21.51
CA LEU A 72 1.31 6.48 -20.69
C LEU A 72 2.63 5.75 -20.92
N TYR A 73 3.71 6.43 -20.56
CA TYR A 73 5.04 5.84 -20.48
C TYR A 73 5.49 5.75 -19.02
N LEU A 74 5.59 4.52 -18.53
CA LEU A 74 5.94 4.20 -17.16
C LEU A 74 7.46 4.03 -17.01
N ASN A 75 8.11 5.06 -16.47
CA ASN A 75 9.56 5.05 -16.24
C ASN A 75 9.97 3.96 -15.24
N TYR A 76 9.34 3.92 -14.07
CA TYR A 76 9.58 2.91 -13.05
C TYR A 76 8.39 2.73 -12.12
N PHE A 77 8.15 1.49 -11.71
CA PHE A 77 7.33 1.15 -10.56
C PHE A 77 8.21 0.41 -9.55
N ASN A 78 8.40 1.01 -8.37
CA ASN A 78 9.23 0.44 -7.32
C ASN A 78 8.37 -0.05 -6.17
N MET A 79 8.69 -1.22 -5.64
CA MET A 79 8.06 -1.75 -4.44
C MET A 79 9.10 -1.94 -3.34
N THR A 80 8.73 -1.57 -2.13
CA THR A 80 9.47 -1.90 -0.91
C THR A 80 8.51 -2.48 0.10
N VAL A 81 8.85 -3.64 0.67
CA VAL A 81 8.04 -4.32 1.68
C VAL A 81 8.80 -4.33 2.99
N TYR A 82 8.10 -3.93 4.05
CA TYR A 82 8.59 -3.97 5.42
C TYR A 82 7.69 -4.89 6.24
N ALA A 83 8.27 -5.56 7.22
CA ALA A 83 7.54 -6.31 8.23
C ALA A 83 8.05 -5.94 9.62
N PHE A 84 7.15 -5.97 10.59
CA PHE A 84 7.51 -5.84 11.99
C PHE A 84 7.88 -7.22 12.53
N ILE A 85 9.17 -7.42 12.86
CA ILE A 85 9.72 -8.73 13.26
C ILE A 85 10.48 -8.54 14.56
N GLY A 86 10.11 -9.32 15.59
CA GLY A 86 10.62 -9.11 16.94
C GLY A 86 10.16 -7.75 17.47
N GLU A 87 11.12 -6.85 17.72
CA GLU A 87 10.86 -5.51 18.28
C GLU A 87 11.09 -4.37 17.26
N GLY A 88 11.32 -4.69 15.99
CA GLY A 88 11.70 -3.68 14.98
C GLY A 88 11.13 -3.91 13.59
N TRP A 89 11.08 -2.83 12.80
CA TRP A 89 10.76 -2.89 11.38
C TRP A 89 11.97 -3.37 10.57
N SER A 90 11.79 -4.44 9.80
CA SER A 90 12.78 -5.00 8.90
C SER A 90 12.32 -4.86 7.45
N ARG A 91 13.22 -4.49 6.56
CA ARG A 91 12.95 -4.46 5.11
C ARG A 91 13.06 -5.87 4.55
N LEU A 92 11.97 -6.41 4.04
CA LEU A 92 11.93 -7.76 3.46
C LEU A 92 12.25 -7.77 1.97
N TYR A 93 11.82 -6.73 1.26
CA TYR A 93 11.95 -6.68 -0.19
C TYR A 93 12.13 -5.25 -0.67
N LYS A 94 12.93 -5.08 -1.73
CA LYS A 94 13.04 -3.84 -2.49
C LYS A 94 13.40 -4.17 -3.93
N ALA A 95 12.55 -3.81 -4.87
CA ALA A 95 12.87 -3.96 -6.29
C ALA A 95 12.08 -2.98 -7.17
N THR A 96 12.59 -2.80 -8.39
CA THR A 96 11.86 -2.21 -9.51
C THR A 96 11.06 -3.33 -10.18
N LEU A 97 9.73 -3.22 -10.17
CA LEU A 97 8.82 -4.22 -10.75
C LEU A 97 8.56 -3.99 -12.23
N ILE A 98 8.54 -2.72 -12.63
CA ILE A 98 8.34 -2.27 -14.01
C ILE A 98 9.36 -1.18 -14.28
N SER A 99 9.97 -1.19 -15.46
CA SER A 99 10.91 -0.17 -15.90
C SER A 99 10.76 0.09 -17.39
N ASN A 100 10.70 1.36 -17.79
CA ASN A 100 10.71 1.81 -19.18
C ASN A 100 9.65 1.11 -20.06
N LEU A 101 8.38 1.19 -19.66
CA LEU A 101 7.28 0.51 -20.33
C LEU A 101 6.27 1.51 -20.88
N SER A 102 6.00 1.46 -22.19
CA SER A 102 4.84 2.14 -22.77
C SER A 102 3.60 1.27 -22.56
N MET A 103 2.49 1.88 -22.18
CA MET A 103 1.21 1.21 -21.94
C MET A 103 0.11 2.06 -22.58
N ASP A 104 -0.76 1.41 -23.35
CA ASP A 104 -1.97 2.05 -23.88
C ASP A 104 -3.09 2.00 -22.82
N GLU A 105 -4.13 2.82 -22.97
CA GLU A 105 -5.29 2.79 -22.08
C GLU A 105 -5.91 1.38 -22.00
N GLY A 106 -6.01 0.86 -20.77
CA GLY A 106 -6.52 -0.48 -20.47
C GLY A 106 -5.43 -1.55 -20.37
N ASP A 107 -4.20 -1.29 -20.79
CA ASP A 107 -3.08 -2.23 -20.61
C ASP A 107 -2.83 -2.48 -19.12
N TYR A 108 -2.37 -3.70 -18.81
CA TYR A 108 -2.05 -4.07 -17.45
C TYR A 108 -0.78 -4.91 -17.34
N VAL A 109 -0.16 -4.83 -16.17
CA VAL A 109 0.97 -5.66 -15.75
C VAL A 109 0.62 -6.28 -14.41
N LEU A 110 0.66 -7.61 -14.36
CA LEU A 110 0.55 -8.39 -13.12
C LEU A 110 1.93 -8.95 -12.75
N LYS A 111 2.34 -8.77 -11.50
CA LYS A 111 3.58 -9.31 -10.94
C LYS A 111 3.30 -10.06 -9.65
N ASP A 112 3.69 -11.33 -9.62
CA ASP A 112 3.73 -12.11 -8.38
C ASP A 112 5.15 -12.13 -7.84
N ILE A 113 5.29 -11.76 -6.57
CA ILE A 113 6.58 -11.59 -5.90
C ILE A 113 6.62 -12.55 -4.72
N SER A 114 7.58 -13.47 -4.73
CA SER A 114 7.84 -14.35 -3.59
C SER A 114 8.87 -13.72 -2.65
N ILE A 115 8.51 -13.57 -1.38
CA ILE A 115 9.33 -12.93 -0.35
C ILE A 115 9.48 -13.90 0.82
N TYR A 116 10.72 -14.09 1.29
CA TYR A 116 10.96 -14.83 2.53
C TYR A 116 10.71 -13.93 3.75
N VAL A 117 9.94 -14.43 4.71
CA VAL A 117 9.70 -13.76 5.99
C VAL A 117 10.63 -14.38 7.02
N PRO A 118 11.63 -13.66 7.55
CA PRO A 118 12.59 -14.24 8.47
C PRO A 118 11.98 -14.48 9.85
N LYS A 119 12.54 -15.46 10.59
CA LYS A 119 12.11 -15.78 11.95
C LYS A 119 12.52 -14.73 12.99
N GLN A 120 13.53 -13.93 12.69
CA GLN A 120 14.08 -12.89 13.55
C GLN A 120 14.52 -11.70 12.69
N ALA A 121 14.55 -10.51 13.28
CA ALA A 121 15.07 -9.33 12.62
C ALA A 121 16.57 -9.52 12.34
N SER A 122 17.01 -9.16 11.13
CA SER A 122 18.43 -8.99 10.84
C SER A 122 18.89 -7.70 11.51
N GLY A 123 19.73 -7.83 12.55
CA GLY A 123 20.42 -6.71 13.21
C GLY A 123 21.44 -6.03 12.31
#